data_AF-A0A3N0Z207-F1
#
_entry.id   AF-A0A3N0Z207-F1
#
_cell.length_a   1.000
_cell.length_b   1.000
_cell.length_c   1.000
_cell.angle_alpha   90.00
_cell.angle_beta   90.00
_cell.angle_gamma   90.00
#
_symmetry.space_group_name_H-M   'P 1'
#
loop_
_entity.id
_entity.type
_entity.pdbx_description
1 polymer ?
#
loop_
_entity_poly.entity_id
_entity_poly.type
_entity_poly.pdbx_seq_one_letter_code
_entity_poly.pdbx_strand_id
1 'polypeptide(L)'
;MTIQALQDELRIQRDLNQLFQQDSSVHPGEPLTAELTEENFQLLHGEHERQAKELFLLRKTLEEMELRIDTQKQTLCARDESIKKLLEMLQSKGLSAKASEEDHERTRRLADAEMHIHHLESLLEQREKETSLLREDLHRRYEGAPESAKTKALQTVIEMKASDSKISSLERSLRDLEDEIQMLKSNGALSTEEREEEMKQMEVYRSHSKFMKNKVEQLKDELAQSEAQGEELKNRAAELQQEVSAIDQVKQDLSRKDTELLGLQTKLETLTNQFSDSKQHIDVLKESLTAKEQRAAILQTEVDALRLRLEEKETTLNKKSKQIQEMSEEKGTLNGEIHDLKDMLDVKERKVNVLQKKKSAHKSKLSLTCFELVVPYSLRLSEDVSMVTRLAVAGPPMRQCFGGHIRLSVSVLLR
;
A
#
# COMPACT_ATOMS: atom_id res chain seq x y z
N MET A 1 4.55 10.88 -1.23
CA MET A 1 4.01 11.85 -0.24
C MET A 1 3.79 11.17 1.09
N THR A 2 4.56 11.54 2.11
CA THR A 2 4.41 11.03 3.47
C THR A 2 3.22 11.69 4.16
N ILE A 3 2.54 10.95 5.04
CA ILE A 3 1.40 11.43 5.83
C ILE A 3 1.79 12.68 6.65
N GLN A 4 3.05 12.77 7.05
CA GLN A 4 3.61 13.92 7.76
C GLN A 4 3.48 15.22 6.95
N ALA A 5 3.83 15.21 5.67
CA ALA A 5 3.69 16.39 4.80
C ALA A 5 2.22 16.78 4.56
N LEU A 6 1.29 15.81 4.60
CA LEU A 6 -0.14 16.11 4.55
C LEU A 6 -0.67 16.74 5.85
N GLN A 7 -0.11 16.36 6.99
CA GLN A 7 -0.52 16.84 8.31
C GLN A 7 0.04 18.23 8.63
N ASP A 8 1.28 18.52 8.21
CA ASP A 8 1.89 19.82 8.40
C ASP A 8 1.18 20.89 7.56
N GLU A 9 0.78 20.56 6.34
CA GLU A 9 0.04 21.51 5.52
C GLU A 9 -1.39 21.74 6.01
N LEU A 10 -2.05 20.69 6.53
CA LEU A 10 -3.39 20.83 7.12
C LEU A 10 -3.35 21.64 8.42
N ARG A 11 -2.18 21.69 9.08
CA ARG A 11 -1.93 22.53 10.24
C ARG A 11 -1.70 23.97 9.82
N ILE A 12 -0.85 24.21 8.82
CA ILE A 12 -0.62 25.54 8.26
C ILE A 12 -1.93 26.14 7.71
N GLN A 13 -2.76 25.35 7.02
CA GLN A 13 -4.09 25.79 6.55
C GLN A 13 -5.08 26.13 7.68
N ARG A 14 -5.01 25.45 8.83
CA ARG A 14 -5.87 25.77 9.99
C ARG A 14 -5.44 27.06 10.66
N ASP A 15 -4.13 27.27 10.80
CA ASP A 15 -3.58 28.47 11.41
C ASP A 15 -3.88 29.70 10.54
N LEU A 16 -3.76 29.57 9.22
CA LEU A 16 -4.20 30.57 8.24
C LEU A 16 -5.70 30.89 8.34
N ASN A 17 -6.55 29.89 8.47
CA ASN A 17 -8.00 30.09 8.58
C ASN A 17 -8.42 30.75 9.90
N GLN A 18 -7.65 30.55 10.97
CA GLN A 18 -7.88 31.24 12.25
C GLN A 18 -7.48 32.72 12.18
N LEU A 19 -6.41 33.04 11.44
CA LEU A 19 -6.03 34.43 11.16
C LEU A 19 -7.10 35.17 10.34
N PHE A 20 -7.66 34.54 9.30
CA PHE A 20 -8.75 35.13 8.50
C PHE A 20 -10.05 35.37 9.30
N GLN A 21 -10.35 34.50 10.27
CA GLN A 21 -11.57 34.63 11.08
C GLN A 21 -11.46 35.67 12.20
N GLN A 22 -10.24 36.00 12.67
CA GLN A 22 -10.04 37.10 13.63
C GLN A 22 -10.23 38.49 13.01
N ASP A 23 -10.05 38.65 11.69
CA ASP A 23 -10.15 39.94 10.99
C ASP A 23 -11.59 40.32 10.56
N SER A 24 -12.57 39.40 10.70
CA SER A 24 -13.96 39.63 10.25
C SER A 24 -14.87 40.32 11.29
N SER A 25 -14.35 40.74 12.44
CA SER A 25 -15.15 41.36 13.51
C SER A 25 -15.34 42.88 13.38
N VAL A 26 -15.15 43.46 12.19
CA VAL A 26 -15.43 44.88 11.93
C VAL A 26 -16.77 45.00 11.17
N HIS A 27 -17.71 45.70 11.79
CA HIS A 27 -19.08 45.90 11.32
C HIS A 27 -19.17 46.29 9.83
N PRO A 28 -19.99 45.57 9.02
CA PRO A 28 -20.27 45.98 7.65
C PRO A 28 -21.42 46.98 7.65
N GLY A 29 -21.09 48.27 7.56
CA GLY A 29 -22.11 49.27 7.25
C GLY A 29 -21.80 50.66 7.77
N GLU A 30 -20.89 51.38 7.12
CA GLU A 30 -21.05 52.82 6.96
C GLU A 30 -20.28 53.31 5.71
N PRO A 31 -20.87 54.20 4.88
CA PRO A 31 -20.23 54.65 3.65
C PRO A 31 -19.13 55.67 3.98
N LEU A 32 -17.87 55.29 3.74
CA LEU A 32 -16.69 56.14 3.88
C LEU A 32 -16.77 57.32 2.89
N THR A 33 -17.15 58.48 3.41
CA THR A 33 -16.73 59.77 2.85
C THR A 33 -15.30 60.01 3.33
N ALA A 34 -14.35 59.97 2.39
CA ALA A 34 -12.93 60.10 2.66
C ALA A 34 -12.57 61.53 3.09
N GLU A 35 -12.65 61.82 4.38
CA GLU A 35 -11.94 62.96 4.97
C GLU A 35 -10.49 62.56 5.29
N LEU A 36 -9.53 63.37 4.86
CA LEU A 36 -8.08 63.19 5.07
C LEU A 36 -7.69 63.54 6.52
N THR A 37 -8.21 62.76 7.48
CA THR A 37 -7.85 62.86 8.90
C THR A 37 -6.69 61.94 9.24
N GLU A 38 -5.89 62.32 10.24
CA GLU A 38 -4.73 61.56 10.70
C GLU A 38 -5.08 60.12 11.13
N GLU A 39 -6.28 59.92 11.68
CA GLU A 39 -6.84 58.59 11.99
C GLU A 39 -7.07 57.73 10.74
N ASN A 40 -7.53 58.32 9.62
CA ASN A 40 -7.74 57.59 8.38
C ASN A 40 -6.41 57.09 7.78
N PHE A 41 -5.33 57.88 7.89
CA PHE A 41 -3.99 57.43 7.49
C PHE A 41 -3.47 56.29 8.36
N GLN A 42 -3.74 56.33 9.67
CA GLN A 42 -3.34 55.25 10.59
C GLN A 42 -4.11 53.96 10.31
N LEU A 43 -5.42 54.04 10.05
CA LEU A 43 -6.25 52.89 9.65
C LEU A 43 -5.79 52.31 8.31
N LEU A 44 -5.55 53.16 7.31
CA LEU A 44 -5.05 52.72 6.00
C LEU A 44 -3.66 52.09 6.09
N HIS A 45 -2.80 52.58 6.98
CA HIS A 45 -1.49 51.98 7.21
C HIS A 45 -1.59 50.61 7.89
N GLY A 46 -2.46 50.48 8.90
CA GLY A 46 -2.77 49.20 9.53
C GLY A 46 -3.36 48.18 8.55
N GLU A 47 -4.23 48.64 7.64
CA GLU A 47 -4.78 47.81 6.57
C GLU A 47 -3.71 47.39 5.55
N HIS A 48 -2.79 48.28 5.18
CA HIS A 48 -1.65 47.94 4.33
C HIS A 48 -0.71 46.91 5.00
N GLU A 49 -0.43 47.04 6.30
CA GLU A 49 0.34 46.02 7.04
C GLU A 49 -0.39 44.69 7.09
N ARG A 50 -1.71 44.71 7.29
CA ARG A 50 -2.55 43.50 7.31
C ARG A 50 -2.50 42.81 5.95
N GLN A 51 -2.71 43.55 4.86
CA GLN A 51 -2.59 43.03 3.49
C GLN A 51 -1.19 42.49 3.19
N ALA A 52 -0.13 43.13 3.71
CA ALA A 52 1.24 42.62 3.54
C ALA A 52 1.46 41.28 4.26
N LYS A 53 0.90 41.10 5.46
CA LYS A 53 0.93 39.84 6.21
C LYS A 53 0.12 38.74 5.51
N GLU A 54 -1.06 39.07 4.99
CA GLU A 54 -1.91 38.17 4.22
C GLU A 54 -1.20 37.70 2.93
N LEU A 55 -0.62 38.64 2.17
CA LEU A 55 0.16 38.33 0.98
C LEU A 55 1.38 37.46 1.29
N PHE A 56 2.04 37.68 2.41
CA PHE A 56 3.17 36.85 2.85
C PHE A 56 2.74 35.40 3.11
N LEU A 57 1.64 35.21 3.84
CA LEU A 57 1.13 33.88 4.15
C LEU A 57 0.59 33.16 2.90
N LEU A 58 -0.09 33.89 2.00
CA LEU A 58 -0.54 33.34 0.71
C LEU A 58 0.65 32.89 -0.15
N ARG A 59 1.73 33.67 -0.22
CA ARG A 59 2.96 33.27 -0.91
C ARG A 59 3.57 32.01 -0.31
N LYS A 60 3.62 31.92 1.02
CA LYS A 60 4.12 30.71 1.72
C LYS A 60 3.28 29.48 1.44
N THR A 61 1.95 29.63 1.44
CA THR A 61 1.03 28.54 1.10
C THR A 61 1.23 28.09 -0.36
N LEU A 62 1.47 29.03 -1.27
CA LEU A 62 1.72 28.73 -2.67
C LEU A 62 3.05 27.98 -2.85
N GLU A 63 4.13 28.40 -2.20
CA GLU A 63 5.42 27.68 -2.18
C GLU A 63 5.26 26.24 -1.66
N GLU A 64 4.42 26.03 -0.63
CA GLU A 64 4.15 24.70 -0.06
C GLU A 64 3.38 23.80 -1.05
N MET A 65 2.34 24.35 -1.69
CA MET A 65 1.59 23.65 -2.73
C MET A 65 2.45 23.31 -3.94
N GLU A 66 3.38 24.18 -4.35
CA GLU A 66 4.35 23.88 -5.41
C GLU A 66 5.25 22.69 -5.04
N LEU A 67 5.78 22.67 -3.81
CA LEU A 67 6.60 21.55 -3.31
C LEU A 67 5.80 20.24 -3.27
N ARG A 68 4.52 20.29 -2.89
CA ARG A 68 3.62 19.14 -2.96
C ARG A 68 3.41 18.63 -4.37
N ILE A 69 3.15 19.53 -5.32
CA ILE A 69 2.97 19.18 -6.73
C ILE A 69 4.23 18.49 -7.26
N ASP A 70 5.41 19.00 -6.94
CA ASP A 70 6.67 18.39 -7.38
C ASP A 70 6.90 17.01 -6.74
N THR A 71 6.55 16.85 -5.46
CA THR A 71 6.59 15.54 -4.79
C THR A 71 5.61 14.54 -5.43
N GLN A 72 4.41 15.00 -5.82
CA GLN A 72 3.44 14.18 -6.53
C GLN A 72 3.94 13.78 -7.91
N LYS A 73 4.53 14.71 -8.66
CA LYS A 73 5.15 14.42 -9.97
C LYS A 73 6.24 13.37 -9.85
N GLN A 74 7.16 13.50 -8.88
CA GLN A 74 8.19 12.49 -8.65
C GLN A 74 7.60 11.12 -8.31
N THR A 75 6.54 11.08 -7.50
CA THR A 75 5.83 9.84 -7.16
C THR A 75 5.18 9.21 -8.40
N LEU A 76 4.59 10.02 -9.28
CA LEU A 76 4.01 9.56 -10.54
C LEU A 76 5.10 9.03 -11.49
N CYS A 77 6.22 9.75 -11.65
CA CYS A 77 7.35 9.26 -12.45
C CYS A 77 7.89 7.92 -11.95
N ALA A 78 8.05 7.75 -10.63
CA ALA A 78 8.48 6.47 -10.06
C ALA A 78 7.46 5.34 -10.31
N ARG A 79 6.15 5.65 -10.30
CA ARG A 79 5.09 4.70 -10.68
C ARG A 79 5.15 4.36 -12.16
N ASP A 80 5.35 5.34 -13.03
CA ASP A 80 5.47 5.13 -14.47
C ASP A 80 6.68 4.24 -14.81
N GLU A 81 7.82 4.45 -14.14
CA GLU A 81 8.99 3.56 -14.26
C GLU A 81 8.71 2.14 -13.78
N SER A 82 7.97 1.99 -12.68
CA SER A 82 7.55 0.68 -12.16
C SER A 82 6.60 -0.03 -13.12
N ILE A 83 5.61 0.69 -13.67
CA ILE A 83 4.70 0.18 -14.71
C ILE A 83 5.50 -0.23 -15.94
N LYS A 84 6.45 0.61 -16.39
CA LYS A 84 7.32 0.29 -17.53
C LYS A 84 8.12 -0.99 -17.29
N LYS A 85 8.74 -1.16 -16.13
CA LYS A 85 9.45 -2.41 -15.76
C LYS A 85 8.53 -3.62 -15.72
N LEU A 86 7.32 -3.47 -15.18
CA LEU A 86 6.30 -4.52 -15.18
C LEU A 86 5.91 -4.92 -16.61
N LEU A 87 5.70 -3.94 -17.49
CA LEU A 87 5.42 -4.17 -18.91
C LEU A 87 6.59 -4.84 -19.63
N GLU A 88 7.82 -4.41 -19.38
CA GLU A 88 9.04 -5.05 -19.88
C GLU A 88 9.18 -6.48 -19.36
N MET A 89 8.89 -6.73 -18.07
CA MET A 89 8.89 -8.08 -17.48
C MET A 89 7.77 -8.97 -18.03
N LEU A 90 6.61 -8.40 -18.36
CA LEU A 90 5.52 -9.12 -19.01
C LEU A 90 5.84 -9.41 -20.47
N GLN A 91 6.53 -8.52 -21.17
CA GLN A 91 7.05 -8.75 -22.52
C GLN A 91 8.21 -9.74 -22.52
N SER A 92 9.08 -9.72 -21.50
CA SER A 92 10.22 -10.63 -21.37
C SER A 92 9.81 -12.02 -20.85
N LYS A 93 8.75 -12.13 -20.05
CA LYS A 93 8.03 -13.39 -19.76
C LYS A 93 7.04 -13.76 -20.86
N GLY A 94 6.81 -12.86 -21.82
CA GLY A 94 6.06 -13.06 -23.03
C GLY A 94 6.89 -13.79 -24.08
N LEU A 95 7.17 -15.07 -23.85
CA LEU A 95 7.60 -16.02 -24.88
C LEU A 95 6.53 -16.24 -25.97
N SER A 96 5.61 -15.31 -26.22
CA SER A 96 4.54 -15.51 -27.20
C SER A 96 5.06 -15.51 -28.64
N ALA A 97 6.18 -14.83 -28.93
CA ALA A 97 6.78 -14.85 -30.26
C ALA A 97 7.71 -16.06 -30.46
N LYS A 98 8.54 -16.40 -29.46
CA LYS A 98 9.50 -17.50 -29.56
C LYS A 98 8.92 -18.89 -29.26
N ALA A 99 7.98 -19.00 -28.30
CA ALA A 99 7.31 -20.28 -28.06
C ALA A 99 6.40 -20.65 -29.24
N SER A 100 5.79 -19.68 -29.91
CA SER A 100 5.05 -19.94 -31.15
C SER A 100 5.99 -20.44 -32.25
N GLU A 101 7.14 -19.80 -32.46
CA GLU A 101 8.12 -20.24 -33.47
C GLU A 101 8.71 -21.63 -33.19
N GLU A 102 9.03 -21.94 -31.92
CA GLU A 102 9.47 -23.28 -31.49
C GLU A 102 8.36 -24.33 -31.62
N ASP A 103 7.10 -24.00 -31.33
CA ASP A 103 5.98 -24.94 -31.52
C ASP A 103 5.77 -25.23 -33.01
N HIS A 104 5.80 -24.21 -33.89
CA HIS A 104 5.72 -24.43 -35.34
C HIS A 104 6.89 -25.26 -35.87
N GLU A 105 8.10 -25.06 -35.34
CA GLU A 105 9.27 -25.86 -35.70
C GLU A 105 9.17 -27.31 -35.16
N ARG A 106 8.62 -27.49 -33.96
CA ARG A 106 8.35 -28.81 -33.39
C ARG A 106 7.26 -29.56 -34.17
N THR A 107 6.20 -28.87 -34.58
CA THR A 107 5.14 -29.42 -35.44
C THR A 107 5.69 -29.79 -36.82
N ARG A 108 6.57 -28.98 -37.42
CA ARG A 108 7.25 -29.33 -38.68
C ARG A 108 8.08 -30.60 -38.56
N ARG A 109 8.91 -30.71 -37.52
CA ARG A 109 9.74 -31.90 -37.29
C ARG A 109 8.92 -33.17 -37.01
N LEU A 110 7.78 -33.02 -36.32
CA LEU A 110 6.83 -34.12 -36.12
C LEU A 110 6.25 -34.59 -37.45
N ALA A 111 5.79 -33.69 -38.31
CA ALA A 111 5.25 -34.03 -39.62
C ALA A 111 6.29 -34.73 -40.52
N ASP A 112 7.55 -34.27 -40.50
CA ASP A 112 8.64 -34.91 -41.25
C ASP A 112 8.96 -36.33 -40.73
N ALA A 113 8.97 -36.50 -39.40
CA ALA A 113 9.17 -37.81 -38.77
C ALA A 113 8.00 -38.77 -39.06
N GLU A 114 6.76 -38.28 -39.03
CA GLU A 114 5.56 -39.04 -39.39
C GLU A 114 5.59 -39.48 -40.86
N MET A 115 6.00 -38.60 -41.77
CA MET A 115 6.23 -38.97 -43.18
C MET A 115 7.31 -40.06 -43.33
N HIS A 116 8.40 -39.98 -42.57
CA HIS A 116 9.45 -41.01 -42.59
C HIS A 116 8.96 -42.35 -42.07
N ILE A 117 8.16 -42.36 -41.00
CA ILE A 117 7.52 -43.56 -40.48
C ILE A 117 6.63 -44.18 -41.55
N HIS A 118 5.73 -43.41 -42.16
CA HIS A 118 4.85 -43.92 -43.24
C HIS A 118 5.63 -44.47 -44.44
N HIS A 119 6.75 -43.86 -44.80
CA HIS A 119 7.61 -44.38 -45.87
C HIS A 119 8.24 -45.72 -45.50
N LEU A 120 8.75 -45.86 -44.27
CA LEU A 120 9.31 -47.11 -43.75
C LEU A 120 8.25 -48.21 -43.64
N GLU A 121 7.03 -47.87 -43.20
CA GLU A 121 5.89 -48.79 -43.18
C GLU A 121 5.56 -49.30 -44.59
N SER A 122 5.53 -48.42 -45.59
CA SER A 122 5.29 -48.81 -46.99
C SER A 122 6.38 -49.75 -47.52
N LEU A 123 7.64 -49.50 -47.16
CA LEU A 123 8.76 -50.37 -47.53
C LEU A 123 8.67 -51.73 -46.83
N LEU A 124 8.27 -51.77 -45.56
CA LEU A 124 8.04 -53.01 -44.82
C LEU A 124 6.90 -53.81 -45.45
N GLU A 125 5.76 -53.19 -45.77
CA GLU A 125 4.66 -53.87 -46.47
C GLU A 125 5.10 -54.43 -47.82
N GLN A 126 5.94 -53.71 -48.56
CA GLN A 126 6.48 -54.20 -49.83
C GLN A 126 7.37 -55.44 -49.62
N ARG A 127 8.23 -55.43 -48.60
CA ARG A 127 9.08 -56.58 -48.25
C ARG A 127 8.27 -57.76 -47.73
N GLU A 128 7.21 -57.53 -46.98
CA GLU A 128 6.30 -58.58 -46.53
C GLU A 128 5.59 -59.24 -47.71
N LYS A 129 5.10 -58.45 -48.69
CA LYS A 129 4.51 -58.97 -49.93
C LYS A 129 5.52 -59.80 -50.73
N GLU A 130 6.74 -59.31 -50.93
CA GLU A 130 7.80 -60.07 -51.59
C GLU A 130 8.14 -61.37 -50.85
N THR A 131 8.21 -61.33 -49.52
CA THR A 131 8.47 -62.52 -48.68
C THR A 131 7.33 -63.53 -48.79
N SER A 132 6.07 -63.07 -48.82
CA SER A 132 4.91 -63.94 -49.05
C SER A 132 4.96 -64.60 -50.42
N LEU A 133 5.26 -63.82 -51.48
CA LEU A 133 5.40 -64.34 -52.84
C LEU A 133 6.53 -65.36 -52.96
N LEU A 134 7.67 -65.13 -52.29
CA LEU A 134 8.78 -66.09 -52.26
C LEU A 134 8.42 -67.36 -51.49
N ARG A 135 7.66 -67.27 -50.39
CA ARG A 135 7.11 -68.44 -49.69
C ARG A 135 6.15 -69.22 -50.59
N GLU A 136 5.25 -68.53 -51.29
CA GLU A 136 4.32 -69.15 -52.23
C GLU A 136 5.06 -69.82 -53.40
N ASP A 137 6.13 -69.21 -53.94
CA ASP A 137 6.95 -69.82 -54.99
C ASP A 137 7.71 -71.06 -54.48
N LEU A 138 8.25 -71.01 -53.26
CA LEU A 138 8.83 -72.19 -52.60
C LEU A 138 7.80 -73.30 -52.41
N HIS A 139 6.58 -72.95 -52.00
CA HIS A 139 5.52 -73.92 -51.78
C HIS A 139 5.07 -74.56 -53.09
N ARG A 140 4.93 -73.75 -54.16
CA ARG A 140 4.66 -74.22 -55.52
C ARG A 140 5.77 -75.13 -56.08
N ARG A 141 7.04 -74.89 -55.73
CA ARG A 141 8.16 -75.79 -56.08
C ARG A 141 8.14 -77.09 -55.28
N TYR A 142 7.60 -77.07 -54.06
CA TYR A 142 7.46 -78.27 -53.22
C TYR A 142 6.27 -79.15 -53.62
N GLU A 143 5.13 -78.57 -54.01
CA GLU A 143 3.97 -79.34 -54.51
C GLU A 143 4.11 -79.74 -55.98
N GLY A 144 5.02 -79.11 -56.73
CA GLY A 144 5.28 -79.38 -58.14
C GLY A 144 6.24 -80.54 -58.45
N ALA A 145 6.65 -81.35 -57.47
CA ALA A 145 7.46 -82.55 -57.70
C ALA A 145 6.55 -83.79 -57.78
N PRO A 146 6.20 -84.29 -58.98
CA PRO A 146 5.51 -85.57 -59.09
C PRO A 146 6.53 -86.67 -58.80
N GLU A 147 6.21 -87.59 -57.90
CA GLU A 147 6.83 -88.92 -57.88
C GLU A 147 6.61 -89.56 -59.26
N SER A 148 7.64 -89.40 -60.09
CA SER A 148 7.66 -89.72 -61.50
C SER A 148 7.66 -91.23 -61.70
N ALA A 149 7.02 -91.66 -62.80
CA ALA A 149 6.80 -93.02 -63.31
C ALA A 149 8.02 -93.99 -63.36
N LYS A 150 9.21 -93.61 -62.86
CA LYS A 150 10.38 -94.49 -62.69
C LYS A 150 10.16 -95.61 -61.68
N THR A 151 9.39 -95.40 -60.61
CA THR A 151 9.22 -96.42 -59.55
C THR A 151 8.31 -97.57 -59.99
N LYS A 152 7.32 -97.31 -60.86
CA LYS A 152 6.43 -98.35 -61.41
C LYS A 152 7.05 -99.12 -62.57
N ALA A 153 7.94 -98.51 -63.35
CA ALA A 153 8.68 -99.21 -64.42
C ALA A 153 9.76 -100.16 -63.88
N LEU A 154 10.35 -99.87 -62.71
CA LEU A 154 11.35 -100.73 -62.08
C LEU A 154 10.75 -102.00 -61.45
N GLN A 155 9.49 -101.96 -61.01
CA GLN A 155 8.79 -103.14 -60.45
C GLN A 155 8.50 -104.21 -61.53
N THR A 156 8.10 -103.79 -62.73
CA THR A 156 7.85 -104.70 -63.87
C THR A 156 9.14 -105.31 -64.45
N VAL A 157 10.26 -104.60 -64.34
CA VAL A 157 11.59 -105.08 -64.76
C VAL A 157 12.16 -106.10 -63.77
N ILE A 158 11.76 -106.06 -62.49
CA ILE A 158 12.21 -107.02 -61.46
C ILE A 158 11.46 -108.36 -61.59
N GLU A 159 10.16 -108.35 -61.90
CA GLU A 159 9.37 -109.59 -62.08
C GLU A 159 9.75 -110.37 -63.35
N MET A 160 10.22 -109.70 -64.41
CA MET A 160 10.62 -110.37 -65.67
C MET A 160 12.08 -110.86 -65.69
N LYS A 161 12.92 -110.48 -64.72
CA LYS A 161 14.36 -110.85 -64.69
C LYS A 161 14.68 -112.08 -63.83
N ALA A 162 13.67 -112.70 -63.20
CA ALA A 162 13.78 -113.96 -62.49
C ALA A 162 13.76 -115.15 -63.47
N SER A 163 14.72 -115.20 -64.39
CA SER A 163 15.03 -116.44 -65.10
C SER A 163 16.01 -117.25 -64.25
N ASP A 164 15.55 -118.41 -63.80
CA ASP A 164 16.16 -119.40 -62.89
C ASP A 164 17.62 -119.82 -63.22
N SER A 165 18.20 -119.33 -64.31
CA SER A 165 19.61 -119.48 -64.67
C SER A 165 20.57 -118.68 -63.77
N LYS A 166 20.17 -117.49 -63.30
CA LYS A 166 21.05 -116.63 -62.49
C LYS A 166 21.10 -117.02 -61.02
N ILE A 167 20.03 -117.62 -60.50
CA ILE A 167 19.97 -118.16 -59.13
C ILE A 167 20.92 -119.35 -59.00
N SER A 168 20.89 -120.32 -59.93
CA SER A 168 21.83 -121.44 -59.92
C SER A 168 23.31 -121.05 -60.11
N SER A 169 23.58 -119.93 -60.80
CA SER A 169 24.95 -119.39 -60.92
C SER A 169 25.41 -118.70 -59.64
N LEU A 170 24.53 -117.96 -58.98
CA LEU A 170 24.83 -117.28 -57.71
C LEU A 170 24.92 -118.27 -56.55
N GLU A 171 24.16 -119.36 -56.55
CA GLU A 171 24.25 -120.45 -55.57
C GLU A 171 25.51 -121.32 -55.70
N ARG A 172 26.12 -121.36 -56.90
CA ARG A 172 27.46 -121.95 -57.10
C ARG A 172 28.56 -120.99 -56.69
N SER A 173 28.47 -119.73 -57.11
CA SER A 173 29.42 -118.69 -56.68
C SER A 173 29.39 -118.45 -55.17
N LEU A 174 28.24 -118.58 -54.51
CA LEU A 174 28.14 -118.50 -53.05
C LEU A 174 28.82 -119.69 -52.38
N ARG A 175 28.70 -120.90 -52.92
CA ARG A 175 29.41 -122.08 -52.42
C ARG A 175 30.93 -121.96 -52.61
N ASP A 176 31.37 -121.50 -53.77
CA ASP A 176 32.80 -121.26 -54.03
C ASP A 176 33.36 -120.17 -53.10
N LEU A 177 32.59 -119.10 -52.84
CA LEU A 177 32.94 -118.06 -51.86
C LEU A 177 32.85 -118.56 -50.41
N GLU A 178 31.94 -119.46 -50.08
CA GLU A 178 31.86 -120.11 -48.76
C GLU A 178 33.07 -121.03 -48.53
N ASP A 179 33.49 -121.79 -49.54
CA ASP A 179 34.71 -122.62 -49.52
C ASP A 179 35.98 -121.75 -49.46
N GLU A 180 36.01 -120.60 -50.15
CA GLU A 180 37.09 -119.62 -50.06
C GLU A 180 37.13 -118.94 -48.68
N ILE A 181 35.99 -118.60 -48.08
CA ILE A 181 35.90 -118.11 -46.69
C ILE A 181 36.34 -119.19 -45.71
N GLN A 182 36.03 -120.46 -45.95
CA GLN A 182 36.44 -121.58 -45.11
C GLN A 182 37.95 -121.85 -45.24
N MET A 183 38.50 -121.71 -46.45
CA MET A 183 39.94 -121.72 -46.71
C MET A 183 40.67 -120.52 -46.09
N LEU A 184 40.10 -119.32 -46.13
CA LEU A 184 40.66 -118.14 -45.45
C LEU A 184 40.54 -118.26 -43.92
N LYS A 185 39.52 -118.93 -43.40
CA LYS A 185 39.43 -119.28 -41.97
C LYS A 185 40.46 -120.33 -41.55
N SER A 186 40.79 -121.29 -42.43
CA SER A 186 41.80 -122.32 -42.16
C SER A 186 43.23 -121.86 -42.43
N ASN A 187 43.45 -120.94 -43.37
CA ASN A 187 44.75 -120.37 -43.73
C ASN A 187 45.02 -119.03 -43.03
N GLY A 188 44.02 -118.45 -42.36
CA GLY A 188 44.11 -117.26 -41.49
C GLY A 188 44.48 -117.59 -40.05
N ALA A 189 45.23 -118.66 -39.82
CA ALA A 189 45.94 -118.84 -38.56
C ALA A 189 47.18 -117.94 -38.60
N LEU A 190 46.96 -116.62 -38.42
CA LEU A 190 48.02 -115.70 -38.05
C LEU A 190 48.86 -116.36 -36.95
N SER A 191 50.19 -116.27 -37.08
CA SER A 191 51.11 -116.71 -36.05
C SER A 191 50.65 -116.15 -34.70
N THR A 192 50.84 -116.88 -33.60
CA THR A 192 50.49 -116.38 -32.26
C THR A 192 51.07 -115.00 -32.00
N GLU A 193 52.23 -114.71 -32.58
CA GLU A 193 52.95 -113.44 -32.51
C GLU A 193 52.27 -112.32 -33.33
N GLU A 194 51.81 -112.59 -34.55
CA GLU A 194 51.08 -111.61 -35.38
C GLU A 194 49.70 -111.27 -34.79
N ARG A 195 49.01 -112.24 -34.18
CA ARG A 195 47.77 -112.00 -33.42
C ARG A 195 48.01 -111.12 -32.20
N GLU A 196 49.15 -111.26 -31.56
CA GLU A 196 49.51 -110.49 -30.36
C GLU A 196 49.92 -109.05 -30.72
N GLU A 197 50.59 -108.85 -31.86
CA GLU A 197 50.87 -107.53 -32.43
C GLU A 197 49.60 -106.80 -32.88
N GLU A 198 48.69 -107.48 -33.57
CA GLU A 198 47.40 -106.91 -33.98
C GLU A 198 46.53 -106.56 -32.75
N MET A 199 46.61 -107.37 -31.69
CA MET A 199 45.96 -107.07 -30.40
C MET A 199 46.55 -105.83 -29.73
N LYS A 200 47.89 -105.69 -29.69
CA LYS A 200 48.57 -104.48 -29.20
C LYS A 200 48.19 -103.25 -30.02
N GLN A 201 48.11 -103.38 -31.34
CA GLN A 201 47.73 -102.28 -32.23
C GLN A 201 46.28 -101.86 -32.02
N MET A 202 45.36 -102.82 -31.83
CA MET A 202 43.98 -102.55 -31.41
C MET A 202 43.92 -101.87 -30.04
N GLU A 203 44.80 -102.21 -29.10
CA GLU A 203 44.85 -101.64 -27.76
C GLU A 203 45.37 -100.18 -27.76
N VAL A 204 46.36 -99.87 -28.60
CA VAL A 204 46.82 -98.51 -28.87
C VAL A 204 45.71 -97.68 -29.53
N TYR A 205 45.01 -98.23 -30.53
CA TYR A 205 43.87 -97.55 -31.15
C TYR A 205 42.72 -97.32 -30.18
N ARG A 206 42.39 -98.31 -29.32
CA ARG A 206 41.42 -98.15 -28.24
C ARG A 206 41.82 -97.03 -27.28
N SER A 207 43.10 -97.01 -26.89
CA SER A 207 43.63 -96.00 -25.97
C SER A 207 43.63 -94.61 -26.59
N HIS A 208 44.04 -94.48 -27.85
CA HIS A 208 44.01 -93.22 -28.59
C HIS A 208 42.57 -92.72 -28.83
N SER A 209 41.65 -93.61 -29.20
CA SER A 209 40.23 -93.29 -29.34
C SER A 209 39.62 -92.80 -28.01
N LYS A 210 39.97 -93.46 -26.89
CA LYS A 210 39.54 -93.04 -25.55
C LYS A 210 40.10 -91.66 -25.18
N PHE A 211 41.37 -91.40 -25.48
CA PHE A 211 41.99 -90.09 -25.27
C PHE A 211 41.30 -88.99 -26.10
N MET A 212 41.08 -89.23 -27.39
CA MET A 212 40.40 -88.27 -28.26
C MET A 212 38.98 -88.00 -27.80
N LYS A 213 38.23 -89.04 -27.41
CA LYS A 213 36.89 -88.89 -26.84
C LYS A 213 36.92 -88.02 -25.58
N ASN A 214 37.84 -88.28 -24.65
CA ASN A 214 37.99 -87.48 -23.43
C ASN A 214 38.37 -86.03 -23.74
N LYS A 215 39.24 -85.79 -24.72
CA LYS A 215 39.64 -84.42 -25.09
C LYS A 215 38.50 -83.65 -25.75
N VAL A 216 37.70 -84.33 -26.58
CA VAL A 216 36.48 -83.75 -27.17
C VAL A 216 35.45 -83.45 -26.09
N GLU A 217 35.26 -84.35 -25.12
CA GLU A 217 34.36 -84.11 -23.97
C GLU A 217 34.83 -82.90 -23.15
N GLN A 218 36.11 -82.82 -22.82
CA GLN A 218 36.70 -81.68 -22.11
C GLN A 218 36.46 -80.36 -22.86
N LEU A 219 36.72 -80.33 -24.17
CA LEU A 219 36.52 -79.13 -24.99
C LEU A 219 35.03 -78.74 -25.10
N LYS A 220 34.12 -79.71 -25.09
CA LYS A 220 32.68 -79.43 -25.03
C LYS A 220 32.28 -78.79 -23.70
N ASP A 221 32.79 -79.31 -22.59
CA ASP A 221 32.50 -78.75 -21.26
C ASP A 221 33.06 -77.32 -21.13
N GLU A 222 34.29 -77.09 -21.62
CA GLU A 222 34.91 -75.75 -21.66
C GLU A 222 34.11 -74.78 -22.55
N LEU A 223 33.63 -75.23 -23.71
CA LEU A 223 32.77 -74.43 -24.59
C LEU A 223 31.44 -74.09 -23.92
N ALA A 224 30.76 -75.08 -23.32
CA ALA A 224 29.50 -74.87 -22.61
C ALA A 224 29.67 -73.90 -21.43
N GLN A 225 30.79 -73.99 -20.70
CA GLN A 225 31.12 -73.05 -19.63
C GLN A 225 31.37 -71.63 -20.18
N SER A 226 32.07 -71.51 -21.31
CA SER A 226 32.29 -70.23 -21.97
C SER A 226 31.00 -69.60 -22.50
N GLU A 227 30.06 -70.40 -23.02
CA GLU A 227 28.75 -69.95 -23.46
C GLU A 227 27.90 -69.47 -22.28
N ALA A 228 27.91 -70.21 -21.16
CA ALA A 228 27.23 -69.80 -19.93
C ALA A 228 27.77 -68.47 -19.37
N GLN A 229 29.11 -68.30 -19.35
CA GLN A 229 29.73 -67.03 -18.97
C GLN A 229 29.38 -65.88 -19.94
N GLY A 230 29.31 -66.17 -21.24
CA GLY A 230 28.91 -65.19 -22.25
C GLY A 230 27.49 -64.67 -22.02
N GLU A 231 26.53 -65.55 -21.73
CA GLU A 231 25.16 -65.16 -21.40
C GLU A 231 25.05 -64.42 -20.05
N GLU A 232 25.84 -64.81 -19.03
CA GLU A 232 25.89 -64.07 -17.76
C GLU A 232 26.40 -62.64 -17.96
N LEU A 233 27.48 -62.45 -18.73
CA LEU A 233 28.01 -61.12 -19.05
C LEU A 233 27.02 -60.27 -19.86
N LYS A 234 26.26 -60.89 -20.76
CA LYS A 234 25.23 -60.22 -21.56
C LYS A 234 24.06 -59.76 -20.69
N ASN A 235 23.62 -60.60 -19.74
CA ASN A 235 22.62 -60.22 -18.75
C ASN A 235 23.12 -59.07 -17.86
N ARG A 236 24.36 -59.16 -17.38
CA ARG A 236 25.01 -58.09 -16.60
C ARG A 236 25.09 -56.77 -17.37
N ALA A 237 25.40 -56.82 -18.67
CA ALA A 237 25.44 -55.64 -19.52
C ALA A 237 24.04 -55.02 -19.70
N ALA A 238 22.99 -55.83 -19.82
CA ALA A 238 21.62 -55.36 -19.91
C ALA A 238 21.15 -54.69 -18.60
N GLU A 239 21.49 -55.28 -17.45
CA GLU A 239 21.21 -54.69 -16.13
C GLU A 239 21.91 -53.32 -15.96
N LEU A 240 23.21 -53.24 -16.29
CA LEU A 240 23.95 -51.98 -16.23
C LEU A 240 23.37 -50.93 -17.19
N GLN A 241 22.93 -51.33 -18.38
CA GLN A 241 22.28 -50.42 -19.32
C GLN A 241 20.95 -49.88 -18.75
N GLN A 242 20.19 -50.71 -18.04
CA GLN A 242 18.97 -50.31 -17.37
C GLN A 242 19.25 -49.34 -16.20
N GLU A 243 20.29 -49.60 -15.40
CA GLU A 243 20.72 -48.70 -14.33
C GLU A 243 21.15 -47.33 -14.87
N VAL A 244 21.90 -47.28 -15.97
CA VAL A 244 22.31 -46.01 -16.62
C VAL A 244 21.09 -45.21 -17.05
N SER A 245 20.10 -45.84 -17.67
CA SER A 245 18.84 -45.20 -18.06
C SER A 245 18.08 -44.63 -16.84
N ALA A 246 18.03 -45.39 -15.74
CA ALA A 246 17.41 -44.93 -14.50
C ALA A 246 18.17 -43.72 -13.89
N ILE A 247 19.50 -43.73 -13.94
CA ILE A 247 20.33 -42.60 -13.47
C ILE A 247 20.03 -41.34 -14.27
N ASP A 248 19.93 -41.43 -15.60
CA ASP A 248 19.67 -40.27 -16.44
C ASP A 248 18.26 -39.70 -16.22
N GLN A 249 17.27 -40.56 -15.96
CA GLN A 249 15.94 -40.12 -15.53
C GLN A 249 16.00 -39.33 -14.21
N VAL A 250 16.71 -39.85 -13.19
CA VAL A 250 16.88 -39.17 -11.91
C VAL A 250 17.62 -37.83 -12.05
N LYS A 251 18.65 -37.75 -12.91
CA LYS A 251 19.34 -36.47 -13.19
C LYS A 251 18.40 -35.44 -13.80
N GLN A 252 17.55 -35.85 -14.74
CA GLN A 252 16.59 -34.95 -15.35
C GLN A 252 15.58 -34.43 -14.32
N ASP A 253 15.09 -35.32 -13.45
CA ASP A 253 14.16 -34.94 -12.39
C ASP A 253 14.81 -34.05 -11.33
N LEU A 254 16.09 -34.29 -10.98
CA LEU A 254 16.86 -33.41 -10.11
C LEU A 254 16.98 -32.00 -10.72
N SER A 255 17.32 -31.90 -12.01
CA SER A 255 17.41 -30.61 -12.70
C SER A 255 16.08 -29.84 -12.73
N ARG A 256 14.95 -30.56 -12.91
CA ARG A 256 13.61 -29.97 -12.78
C ARG A 256 13.37 -29.45 -11.36
N LYS A 257 13.73 -30.23 -10.33
CA LYS A 257 13.59 -29.84 -8.93
C LYS A 257 14.46 -28.64 -8.56
N ASP A 258 15.68 -28.55 -9.09
CA ASP A 258 16.55 -27.38 -8.90
C ASP A 258 15.91 -26.11 -9.47
N THR A 259 15.28 -26.21 -10.64
CA THR A 259 14.58 -25.09 -11.28
C THR A 259 13.34 -24.67 -10.46
N GLU A 260 12.56 -25.64 -9.97
CA GLU A 260 11.43 -25.38 -9.07
C GLU A 260 11.88 -24.70 -7.78
N LEU A 261 12.99 -25.17 -7.18
CA LEU A 261 13.55 -24.62 -5.96
C LEU A 261 14.00 -23.16 -6.15
N LEU A 262 14.67 -22.85 -7.26
CA LEU A 262 15.07 -21.48 -7.61
C LEU A 262 13.85 -20.56 -7.77
N GLY A 263 12.78 -21.06 -8.38
CA GLY A 263 11.52 -20.34 -8.50
C GLY A 263 10.86 -20.06 -7.14
N LEU A 264 10.85 -21.05 -6.25
CA LEU A 264 10.34 -20.90 -4.89
C LEU A 264 11.19 -19.94 -4.05
N GLN A 265 12.53 -19.97 -4.17
CA GLN A 265 13.42 -19.01 -3.52
C GLN A 265 13.13 -17.58 -3.95
N THR A 266 13.00 -17.34 -5.25
CA THR A 266 12.65 -16.00 -5.78
C THR A 266 11.30 -15.52 -5.25
N LYS A 267 10.32 -16.42 -5.17
CA LYS A 267 8.99 -16.11 -4.62
C LYS A 267 9.07 -15.78 -3.13
N LEU A 268 9.87 -16.52 -2.37
CA LEU A 268 10.09 -16.28 -0.94
C LEU A 268 10.76 -14.91 -0.71
N GLU A 269 11.78 -14.57 -1.49
CA GLU A 269 12.47 -13.28 -1.41
C GLU A 269 11.52 -12.12 -1.74
N THR A 270 10.70 -12.27 -2.78
CA THR A 270 9.68 -11.28 -3.15
C THR A 270 8.66 -11.06 -2.02
N LEU A 271 8.14 -12.14 -1.42
CA LEU A 271 7.21 -12.07 -0.29
C LEU A 271 7.87 -11.47 0.95
N THR A 272 9.14 -11.76 1.19
CA THR A 272 9.91 -11.20 2.31
C THR A 272 10.06 -9.68 2.16
N ASN A 273 10.36 -9.20 0.95
CA ASN A 273 10.43 -7.78 0.65
C ASN A 273 9.07 -7.10 0.82
N GLN A 274 8.00 -7.69 0.30
CA GLN A 274 6.62 -7.18 0.49
C GLN A 274 6.24 -7.10 1.97
N PHE A 275 6.65 -8.08 2.78
CA PHE A 275 6.41 -8.09 4.22
C PHE A 275 7.20 -6.97 4.92
N SER A 276 8.46 -6.75 4.52
CA SER A 276 9.27 -5.64 5.01
C SER A 276 8.64 -4.28 4.69
N ASP A 277 8.20 -4.06 3.46
CA ASP A 277 7.53 -2.82 3.04
C ASP A 277 6.22 -2.59 3.81
N SER A 278 5.41 -3.65 3.97
CA SER A 278 4.16 -3.59 4.73
C SER A 278 4.43 -3.25 6.20
N LYS A 279 5.50 -3.80 6.78
CA LYS A 279 5.92 -3.50 8.15
C LYS A 279 6.32 -2.03 8.29
N GLN A 280 7.14 -1.51 7.37
CA GLN A 280 7.53 -0.10 7.37
C GLN A 280 6.31 0.82 7.23
N HIS A 281 5.35 0.47 6.36
CA HIS A 281 4.10 1.22 6.22
C HIS A 281 3.29 1.25 7.53
N ILE A 282 3.20 0.11 8.23
CA ILE A 282 2.55 0.04 9.55
C ILE A 282 3.26 0.95 10.56
N ASP A 283 4.59 0.96 10.58
CA ASP A 283 5.36 1.76 11.53
C ASP A 283 5.16 3.27 11.29
N VAL A 284 5.14 3.72 10.03
CA VAL A 284 4.79 5.12 9.68
C VAL A 284 3.36 5.48 10.12
N LEU A 285 2.41 4.56 9.97
CA LEU A 285 1.04 4.80 10.45
C LEU A 285 0.96 4.92 11.97
N LYS A 286 1.74 4.11 12.70
CA LYS A 286 1.83 4.21 14.16
C LYS A 286 2.43 5.55 14.58
N GLU A 287 3.52 5.98 13.96
CA GLU A 287 4.12 7.30 14.24
C GLU A 287 3.11 8.43 13.98
N SER A 288 2.43 8.40 12.84
CA SER A 288 1.36 9.35 12.53
C SER A 288 0.22 9.32 13.55
N LEU A 289 -0.15 8.15 14.06
CA LEU A 289 -1.19 8.02 15.09
C LEU A 289 -0.73 8.67 16.40
N THR A 290 0.49 8.38 16.85
CA THR A 290 1.06 8.97 18.07
C THR A 290 1.17 10.50 17.97
N ALA A 291 1.54 11.04 16.82
CA ALA A 291 1.59 12.49 16.59
C ALA A 291 0.19 13.12 16.68
N LYS A 292 -0.84 12.47 16.16
CA LYS A 292 -2.24 12.92 16.27
C LYS A 292 -2.74 12.86 17.71
N GLU A 293 -2.40 11.82 18.47
CA GLU A 293 -2.75 11.70 19.88
C GLU A 293 -2.12 12.81 20.72
N GLN A 294 -0.84 13.11 20.48
CA GLN A 294 -0.14 14.24 21.12
C GLN A 294 -0.81 15.58 20.77
N ARG A 295 -1.15 15.82 19.50
CA ARG A 295 -1.84 17.04 19.08
C ARG A 295 -3.22 17.16 19.72
N ALA A 296 -3.96 16.06 19.82
CA ALA A 296 -5.27 16.03 20.49
C ALA A 296 -5.13 16.37 21.98
N ALA A 297 -4.09 15.87 22.66
CA ALA A 297 -3.82 16.20 24.05
C ALA A 297 -3.51 17.71 24.23
N ILE A 298 -2.71 18.31 23.36
CA ILE A 298 -2.41 19.76 23.40
C ILE A 298 -3.71 20.57 23.21
N LEU A 299 -4.48 20.27 22.16
CA LEU A 299 -5.76 20.96 21.92
C LEU A 299 -6.73 20.80 23.09
N GLN A 300 -6.75 19.63 23.73
CA GLN A 300 -7.56 19.41 24.92
C GLN A 300 -7.14 20.37 26.06
N THR A 301 -5.84 20.50 26.32
CA THR A 301 -5.32 21.45 27.33
C THR A 301 -5.63 22.91 26.99
N GLU A 302 -5.57 23.30 25.72
CA GLU A 302 -5.92 24.65 25.27
C GLU A 302 -7.41 24.95 25.45
N VAL A 303 -8.28 23.99 25.11
CA VAL A 303 -9.74 24.09 25.34
C VAL A 303 -10.04 24.25 26.83
N ASP A 304 -9.40 23.46 27.69
CA ASP A 304 -9.62 23.55 29.13
C ASP A 304 -9.11 24.88 29.72
N ALA A 305 -8.00 25.42 29.20
CA ALA A 305 -7.53 26.75 29.57
C ALA A 305 -8.50 27.87 29.13
N LEU A 306 -9.06 27.77 27.92
CA LEU A 306 -10.06 28.71 27.43
C LEU A 306 -11.36 28.65 28.24
N ARG A 307 -11.79 27.45 28.66
CA ARG A 307 -12.94 27.27 29.55
C ARG A 307 -12.74 27.97 30.89
N LEU A 308 -11.59 27.77 31.53
CA LEU A 308 -11.27 28.46 32.79
C LEU A 308 -11.27 29.99 32.63
N ARG A 309 -10.67 30.49 31.54
CA ARG A 309 -10.65 31.94 31.26
C ARG A 309 -12.06 32.50 31.00
N LEU A 310 -12.94 31.72 30.37
CA LEU A 310 -14.33 32.10 30.18
C LEU A 310 -15.05 32.21 31.53
N GLU A 311 -14.90 31.21 32.41
CA GLU A 311 -15.47 31.24 33.77
C GLU A 311 -14.96 32.47 34.57
N GLU A 312 -13.68 32.81 34.48
CA GLU A 312 -13.12 34.02 35.08
C GLU A 312 -13.75 35.31 34.52
N LYS A 313 -14.01 35.37 33.22
CA LYS A 313 -14.68 36.51 32.59
C LYS A 313 -16.14 36.60 33.00
N GLU A 314 -16.86 35.49 33.07
CA GLU A 314 -18.25 35.45 33.55
C GLU A 314 -18.35 35.91 35.00
N THR A 315 -17.46 35.46 35.88
CA THR A 315 -17.45 35.92 37.28
C THR A 315 -17.15 37.42 37.39
N THR A 316 -16.24 37.94 36.56
CA THR A 316 -15.94 39.38 36.51
C THR A 316 -17.13 40.19 35.99
N LEU A 317 -17.80 39.70 34.94
CA LEU A 317 -19.00 40.32 34.38
C LEU A 317 -20.11 40.36 35.43
N ASN A 318 -20.37 39.26 36.13
CA ASN A 318 -21.36 39.21 37.21
C ASN A 318 -21.06 40.22 38.32
N LYS A 319 -19.80 40.37 38.72
CA LYS A 319 -19.38 41.40 39.69
C LYS A 319 -19.65 42.81 39.16
N LYS A 320 -19.36 43.08 37.89
CA LYS A 320 -19.60 44.40 37.27
C LYS A 320 -21.09 44.70 37.11
N SER A 321 -21.90 43.72 36.72
CA SER A 321 -23.36 43.87 36.66
C SER A 321 -23.94 44.21 38.03
N LYS A 322 -23.49 43.52 39.09
CA LYS A 322 -23.89 43.84 40.47
C LYS A 322 -23.49 45.26 40.88
N GLN A 323 -22.25 45.67 40.57
CA GLN A 323 -21.78 47.02 40.83
C GLN A 323 -22.62 48.09 40.11
N ILE A 324 -22.98 47.85 38.84
CA ILE A 324 -23.84 48.76 38.07
C ILE A 324 -25.23 48.87 38.72
N GLN A 325 -25.79 47.75 39.19
CA GLN A 325 -27.07 47.74 39.88
C GLN A 325 -27.00 48.57 41.17
N GLU A 326 -25.99 48.36 42.01
CA GLU A 326 -25.77 49.12 43.25
C GLU A 326 -25.65 50.63 42.97
N MET A 327 -24.84 51.03 41.99
CA MET A 327 -24.70 52.44 41.58
C MET A 327 -26.01 53.03 41.03
N SER A 328 -26.83 52.23 40.35
CA SER A 328 -28.13 52.67 39.84
C SER A 328 -29.14 52.89 40.97
N GLU A 329 -29.13 52.03 41.99
CA GLU A 329 -29.94 52.18 43.20
C GLU A 329 -29.53 53.44 43.98
N GLU A 330 -28.22 53.65 44.19
CA GLU A 330 -27.68 54.87 44.80
C GLU A 330 -28.08 56.14 44.03
N LYS A 331 -27.95 56.14 42.71
CA LYS A 331 -28.42 57.24 41.86
C LYS A 331 -29.91 57.52 42.05
N GLY A 332 -30.72 56.47 42.21
CA GLY A 332 -32.15 56.59 42.53
C GLY A 332 -32.39 57.30 43.85
N THR A 333 -31.66 56.90 44.91
CA THR A 333 -31.76 57.53 46.23
C THR A 333 -31.36 59.02 46.20
N LEU A 334 -30.22 59.35 45.60
CA LEU A 334 -29.75 60.73 45.46
C LEU A 334 -30.72 61.60 44.66
N ASN A 335 -31.32 61.05 43.59
CA ASN A 335 -32.35 61.77 42.84
C ASN A 335 -33.59 62.06 43.70
N GLY A 336 -33.98 61.14 44.57
CA GLY A 336 -35.04 61.37 45.56
C GLY A 336 -34.69 62.51 46.52
N GLU A 337 -33.51 62.48 47.12
CA GLU A 337 -33.02 63.55 48.01
C GLU A 337 -32.97 64.92 47.30
N ILE A 338 -32.50 64.94 46.04
CA ILE A 338 -32.49 66.17 45.23
C ILE A 338 -33.91 66.69 45.01
N HIS A 339 -34.90 65.82 44.79
CA HIS A 339 -36.29 66.22 44.63
C HIS A 339 -36.85 66.82 45.92
N ASP A 340 -36.63 66.17 47.06
CA ASP A 340 -37.08 66.66 48.38
C ASP A 340 -36.45 68.02 48.74
N LEU A 341 -35.16 68.21 48.43
CA LEU A 341 -34.46 69.48 48.65
C LEU A 341 -35.00 70.59 47.73
N LYS A 342 -35.35 70.27 46.48
CA LYS A 342 -35.99 71.21 45.55
C LYS A 342 -37.36 71.65 46.09
N ASP A 343 -38.19 70.72 46.54
CA ASP A 343 -39.50 71.04 47.13
C ASP A 343 -39.36 71.91 48.38
N MET A 344 -38.37 71.61 49.23
CA MET A 344 -38.08 72.43 50.41
C MET A 344 -37.61 73.83 50.02
N LEU A 345 -36.78 73.96 48.99
CA LEU A 345 -36.31 75.24 48.47
C LEU A 345 -37.49 76.07 47.96
N ASP A 346 -38.36 75.48 47.14
CA ASP A 346 -39.59 76.12 46.62
C ASP A 346 -40.48 76.65 47.76
N VAL A 347 -40.67 75.87 48.82
CA VAL A 347 -41.42 76.30 50.01
C VAL A 347 -40.74 77.50 50.68
N LYS A 348 -39.42 77.46 50.86
CA LYS A 348 -38.66 78.57 51.44
C LYS A 348 -38.74 79.82 50.56
N GLU A 349 -38.62 79.69 49.24
CA GLU A 349 -38.77 80.80 48.30
C GLU A 349 -40.16 81.44 48.38
N ARG A 350 -41.22 80.63 48.40
CA ARG A 350 -42.60 81.13 48.60
C ARG A 350 -42.72 81.90 49.91
N LYS A 351 -42.14 81.40 51.01
CA LYS A 351 -42.16 82.07 52.32
C LYS A 351 -41.39 83.40 52.31
N VAL A 352 -40.21 83.43 51.67
CA VAL A 352 -39.44 84.66 51.47
C VAL A 352 -40.25 85.69 50.68
N ASN A 353 -40.91 85.27 49.60
CA ASN A 353 -41.77 86.13 48.80
C ASN A 353 -42.94 86.72 49.62
N VAL A 354 -43.59 85.92 50.47
CA VAL A 354 -44.64 86.41 51.38
C VAL A 354 -44.09 87.43 52.37
N LEU A 355 -42.93 87.15 52.98
CA LEU A 355 -42.28 88.06 53.93
C LEU A 355 -41.86 89.37 53.26
N GLN A 356 -41.32 89.32 52.04
CA GLN A 356 -41.00 90.50 51.25
C GLN A 356 -42.25 91.34 50.96
N LYS A 357 -43.36 90.72 50.53
CA LYS A 357 -44.64 91.41 50.33
C LYS A 357 -45.13 92.08 51.61
N LYS A 358 -45.05 91.41 52.76
CA LYS A 358 -45.40 91.99 54.08
C LYS A 358 -44.49 93.17 54.44
N LYS A 359 -43.18 93.06 54.23
CA LYS A 359 -42.23 94.15 54.47
C LYS A 359 -42.56 95.38 53.63
N SER A 360 -42.85 95.19 52.34
CA SER A 360 -43.30 96.26 51.45
C SER A 360 -44.61 96.89 51.94
N ALA A 361 -45.60 96.07 52.33
CA ALA A 361 -46.86 96.57 52.88
C ALA A 361 -46.67 97.37 54.18
N HIS A 362 -45.82 96.90 55.11
CA HIS A 362 -45.48 97.65 56.32
C HIS A 362 -44.74 98.95 56.01
N LYS A 363 -43.82 98.95 55.03
CA LYS A 363 -43.13 100.17 54.57
C LYS A 363 -44.13 101.18 54.01
N SER A 364 -45.08 100.74 53.20
CA SER A 364 -46.16 101.59 52.69
C SER A 364 -47.07 102.11 53.80
N LYS A 365 -47.46 101.27 54.77
CA LYS A 365 -48.24 101.69 55.95
C LYS A 365 -47.50 102.75 56.76
N LEU A 366 -46.24 102.51 57.09
CA LEU A 366 -45.41 103.46 57.84
C LEU A 366 -45.26 104.79 57.10
N SER A 367 -45.08 104.76 55.78
CA SER A 367 -45.09 105.96 54.94
C SER A 367 -46.42 106.71 55.02
N LEU A 368 -47.55 105.98 55.01
CA LEU A 368 -48.89 106.57 55.14
C LEU A 368 -49.09 107.17 56.53
N THR A 369 -48.68 106.48 57.60
CA THR A 369 -48.78 106.99 58.99
C THR A 369 -47.87 108.20 59.20
N CYS A 370 -46.64 108.18 58.66
CA CYS A 370 -45.77 109.34 58.65
C CYS A 370 -46.41 110.51 57.90
N PHE A 371 -47.07 110.27 56.76
CA PHE A 371 -47.80 111.30 56.05
C PHE A 371 -48.96 111.86 56.88
N GLU A 372 -49.80 111.00 57.46
CA GLU A 372 -50.95 111.38 58.30
C GLU A 372 -50.55 112.12 59.58
N LEU A 373 -49.40 111.83 60.20
CA LEU A 373 -48.95 112.49 61.43
C LEU A 373 -48.09 113.73 61.16
N VAL A 374 -47.15 113.65 60.21
CA VAL A 374 -46.14 114.70 59.97
C VAL A 374 -46.72 115.85 59.16
N VAL A 375 -47.61 115.59 58.19
CA VAL A 375 -48.21 116.65 57.37
C VAL A 375 -49.05 117.63 58.21
N PRO A 376 -50.00 117.20 59.06
CA PRO A 376 -50.74 118.13 59.90
C PRO A 376 -49.87 118.81 60.98
N TYR A 377 -48.84 118.14 61.52
CA TYR A 377 -47.86 118.79 62.41
C TYR A 377 -47.05 119.86 61.67
N SER A 378 -46.61 119.58 60.45
CA SER A 378 -45.82 120.52 59.64
C SER A 378 -46.67 121.70 59.16
N LEU A 379 -47.95 121.47 58.83
CA LEU A 379 -48.90 122.54 58.51
C LEU A 379 -49.16 123.43 59.74
N ARG A 380 -49.27 122.87 60.95
CA ARG A 380 -49.47 123.61 62.19
C ARG A 380 -48.22 124.41 62.61
N LEU A 381 -47.02 123.84 62.46
CA LEU A 381 -45.75 124.56 62.61
C LEU A 381 -45.57 125.64 61.54
N SER A 382 -46.04 125.43 60.31
CA SER A 382 -46.00 126.45 59.25
C SER A 382 -47.00 127.59 59.51
N GLU A 383 -48.16 127.32 60.12
CA GLU A 383 -49.06 128.37 60.62
C GLU A 383 -48.43 129.17 61.77
N ASP A 384 -47.79 128.50 62.72
CA ASP A 384 -47.09 129.16 63.85
C ASP A 384 -45.86 129.98 63.37
N VAL A 385 -45.09 129.48 62.41
CA VAL A 385 -43.93 130.21 61.84
C VAL A 385 -44.37 131.36 60.91
N SER A 386 -45.49 131.22 60.19
CA SER A 386 -46.04 132.30 59.35
C SER A 386 -46.54 133.49 60.20
N MET A 387 -46.98 133.24 61.45
CA MET A 387 -47.32 134.31 62.38
C MET A 387 -46.09 135.05 62.95
N VAL A 388 -44.96 134.35 63.10
CA VAL A 388 -43.74 134.91 63.72
C VAL A 388 -42.82 135.65 62.72
N THR A 389 -42.89 135.35 61.42
CA THR A 389 -41.92 135.87 60.43
C THR A 389 -42.28 137.24 59.82
N ARG A 390 -43.23 138.00 60.40
CA ARG A 390 -43.54 139.40 59.98
C ARG A 390 -43.17 140.50 60.99
N LEU A 391 -42.52 140.17 62.11
CA LEU A 391 -42.08 141.15 63.10
C LEU A 391 -40.63 140.87 63.53
N ALA A 392 -39.84 141.94 63.55
CA ALA A 392 -38.50 142.06 64.15
C ALA A 392 -37.27 141.77 63.26
N VAL A 393 -36.87 142.84 62.57
CA VAL A 393 -35.48 143.23 62.30
C VAL A 393 -34.82 143.68 63.63
N ALA A 394 -33.54 143.34 63.79
CA ALA A 394 -32.50 143.88 64.70
C ALA A 394 -32.24 143.20 66.07
N GLY A 395 -31.02 142.66 66.23
CA GLY A 395 -30.31 142.47 67.51
C GLY A 395 -29.45 141.19 67.63
N PRO A 396 -28.10 141.26 67.70
CA PRO A 396 -27.17 140.12 67.98
C PRO A 396 -26.75 140.10 69.48
N PRO A 397 -25.79 139.27 70.01
CA PRO A 397 -24.86 138.27 69.43
C PRO A 397 -24.68 136.95 70.29
N MET A 398 -23.59 136.19 70.02
CA MET A 398 -23.00 135.02 70.74
C MET A 398 -23.60 133.63 70.46
N ARG A 399 -22.89 132.49 70.47
CA ARG A 399 -21.49 131.97 70.29
C ARG A 399 -21.62 130.47 70.63
N GLN A 400 -20.69 129.64 70.13
CA GLN A 400 -20.38 128.24 70.54
C GLN A 400 -21.40 127.15 70.19
N CYS A 401 -21.08 125.89 69.92
CA CYS A 401 -19.90 125.08 69.56
C CYS A 401 -20.44 123.63 69.40
N PHE A 402 -19.59 122.72 68.92
CA PHE A 402 -19.79 121.26 68.67
C PHE A 402 -20.38 120.93 67.29
N GLY A 403 -19.75 120.16 66.39
CA GLY A 403 -18.65 119.20 66.52
C GLY A 403 -19.18 117.78 66.27
N GLY A 404 -18.71 117.08 65.23
CA GLY A 404 -18.97 115.65 65.06
C GLY A 404 -18.91 115.10 63.63
N HIS A 405 -17.70 114.91 63.11
CA HIS A 405 -17.42 113.81 62.18
C HIS A 405 -17.76 112.47 62.85
N ILE A 406 -18.25 111.46 62.12
CA ILE A 406 -17.86 110.04 62.26
C ILE A 406 -18.37 109.23 61.05
N ARG A 407 -17.41 108.79 60.23
CA ARG A 407 -17.45 107.52 59.48
C ARG A 407 -17.32 106.39 60.50
N LEU A 408 -17.99 105.25 60.26
CA LEU A 408 -17.48 103.85 60.35
C LEU A 408 -18.72 102.92 60.35
N SER A 409 -18.83 101.95 59.44
CA SER A 409 -18.31 100.56 59.51
C SER A 409 -18.87 99.71 60.65
N VAL A 410 -18.82 98.38 60.47
CA VAL A 410 -19.31 97.24 61.30
C VAL A 410 -20.57 96.65 60.66
N SER A 411 -20.53 95.61 59.82
CA SER A 411 -19.89 94.28 59.97
C SER A 411 -20.10 93.67 61.34
N VAL A 412 -21.04 92.71 61.37
CA VAL A 412 -20.98 91.48 62.16
C VAL A 412 -21.55 91.51 63.60
N LEU A 413 -22.15 90.35 63.95
CA LEU A 413 -22.47 89.81 65.29
C LEU A 413 -23.87 90.25 65.83
N LEU A 414 -24.82 89.39 66.21
CA LEU A 414 -24.75 88.05 66.81
C LEU A 414 -26.14 87.34 66.77
N ARG A 415 -26.07 86.00 66.70
CA ARG A 415 -27.08 84.94 66.93
C ARG A 415 -27.86 84.40 65.73
#